data_AF-A0A194S3S3-F1
#
_entry.id   AF-A0A194S3S3-F1
#
_cell.length_a   1.000
_cell.length_b   1.000
_cell.length_c   1.000
_cell.angle_alpha   90.00
_cell.angle_beta   90.00
_cell.angle_gamma   90.00
#
_symmetry.space_group_name_H-M   'P 1'
#
loop_
_entity.id
_entity.type
_entity.pdbx_description
1 polymer ?
#
loop_
_entity_poly.entity_id
_entity_poly.type
_entity_poly.pdbx_seq_one_letter_code
_entity_poly.pdbx_strand_id
1 'polypeptide(L)'
;LVPHLESSRSLHFDPIERDLAPFAIVRVGRFTDRSQQHGGAGGATGANAQRGTATEPARVAFKSKVVSRGHAEVWVDDAGKFFIRDTKSSSGTFLNHIRLSSPNVESRPFALKDGDVLQLGVDYQGGTEEIYRCVKMRVELNRGWQRGANSFNATSAAAEAAAAAASITDCCICLYPVTVCQALFIAPCSHVTHFKCIRPLVEQNYPGFSCPLCRTYANLEADVEID
;
A
#
# COMPACT_ATOMS: atom_id res chain seq x y z
N LEU A 1 1.05 34.85 10.72
CA LEU A 1 1.68 33.55 11.04
C LEU A 1 1.10 32.53 10.08
N VAL A 2 1.92 32.04 9.15
CA VAL A 2 1.47 31.18 8.05
C VAL A 2 1.54 29.72 8.50
N PRO A 3 0.50 28.91 8.29
CA PRO A 3 0.55 27.48 8.61
C PRO A 3 1.57 26.77 7.73
N HIS A 4 2.42 25.94 8.35
CA HIS A 4 3.26 25.00 7.64
C HIS A 4 2.40 23.82 7.19
N LEU A 5 1.95 23.85 5.94
CA LEU A 5 1.18 22.77 5.33
C LEU A 5 2.13 21.59 5.08
N GLU A 6 2.07 20.58 5.94
CA GLU A 6 2.82 19.34 5.77
C GLU A 6 2.04 18.33 4.91
N SER A 7 1.73 18.70 3.66
CA SER A 7 1.15 17.77 2.68
C SER A 7 2.27 16.95 2.02
N SER A 8 2.13 15.62 2.01
CA SER A 8 2.88 14.63 1.19
C SER A 8 4.26 14.11 1.65
N ARG A 9 4.52 13.91 2.95
CA ARG A 9 5.88 13.53 3.41
C ARG A 9 6.20 12.03 3.62
N SER A 10 5.27 11.10 3.39
CA SER A 10 5.55 9.66 3.56
C SER A 10 6.10 9.00 2.29
N LEU A 11 7.02 8.04 2.45
CA LEU A 11 7.40 7.10 1.37
C LEU A 11 6.16 6.36 0.87
N HIS A 12 5.81 6.53 -0.40
CA HIS A 12 4.70 5.82 -1.03
C HIS A 12 5.17 4.45 -1.53
N PHE A 13 4.44 3.40 -1.18
CA PHE A 13 4.61 2.06 -1.72
C PHE A 13 3.22 1.42 -1.88
N ASP A 14 3.07 0.59 -2.91
CA ASP A 14 1.83 -0.16 -3.10
C ASP A 14 1.63 -1.15 -1.93
N PRO A 15 0.37 -1.45 -1.53
CA PRO A 15 0.10 -2.46 -0.50
C PRO A 15 0.82 -3.78 -0.79
N ILE A 16 1.50 -4.30 0.23
CA ILE A 16 2.25 -5.56 0.13
C ILE A 16 1.40 -6.66 0.74
N GLU A 17 0.82 -7.50 -0.11
CA GLU A 17 -0.07 -8.59 0.31
C GLU A 17 0.67 -9.92 0.31
N ARG A 18 0.53 -10.70 1.39
CA ARG A 18 1.24 -11.98 1.58
C ARG A 18 0.37 -13.02 2.29
N ASP A 19 0.33 -14.23 1.72
CA ASP A 19 -0.18 -15.42 2.40
C ASP A 19 0.97 -16.09 3.17
N LEU A 20 0.83 -16.25 4.48
CA LEU A 20 1.84 -16.89 5.33
C LEU A 20 1.33 -18.25 5.81
N ALA A 21 2.12 -19.30 5.56
CA ALA A 21 1.93 -20.59 6.20
C ALA A 21 2.28 -20.49 7.71
N PRO A 22 1.77 -21.40 8.56
CA PRO A 22 2.21 -21.51 9.94
C PRO A 22 3.75 -21.59 10.03
N PHE A 23 4.33 -20.90 11.02
CA PHE A 23 5.79 -20.75 11.21
C PHE A 23 6.55 -20.02 10.10
N ALA A 24 5.89 -19.49 9.07
CA ALA A 24 6.56 -18.71 8.05
C ALA A 24 7.12 -17.41 8.65
N ILE A 25 8.37 -17.10 8.29
CA ILE A 25 9.05 -15.87 8.69
C ILE A 25 9.14 -14.94 7.49
N VAL A 26 8.77 -13.68 7.71
CA VAL A 26 8.95 -12.56 6.79
C VAL A 26 10.03 -11.65 7.34
N ARG A 27 11.12 -11.51 6.58
CA ARG A 27 12.21 -10.58 6.88
C ARG A 27 11.90 -9.23 6.28
N VAL A 28 11.90 -8.20 7.11
CA VAL A 28 11.65 -6.82 6.73
C VAL A 28 12.96 -6.04 6.80
N GLY A 29 13.29 -5.34 5.73
CA GLY A 29 14.55 -4.60 5.66
C GLY A 29 14.67 -3.70 4.44
N ARG A 30 15.90 -3.33 4.11
CA ARG A 30 16.25 -2.46 3.00
C ARG A 30 16.85 -3.24 1.83
N PHE A 31 16.51 -2.84 0.60
CA PHE A 31 17.16 -3.37 -0.60
C PHE A 31 18.67 -3.08 -0.60
N THR A 32 19.46 -4.06 -1.05
CA THR A 32 20.86 -3.86 -1.43
C THR A 32 21.07 -4.45 -2.81
N ASP A 33 21.66 -3.66 -3.70
CA ASP A 33 21.82 -3.91 -5.14
C ASP A 33 22.43 -5.28 -5.51
N ARG A 34 23.07 -5.96 -4.55
CA ARG A 34 23.76 -7.23 -4.75
C ARG A 34 22.87 -8.49 -4.84
N SER A 35 21.55 -8.40 -4.68
CA SER A 35 20.70 -9.60 -4.57
C SER A 35 19.68 -9.84 -5.68
N GLN A 36 19.68 -9.06 -6.77
CA GLN A 36 18.66 -9.23 -7.83
C GLN A 36 19.12 -8.83 -9.24
N GLN A 37 20.37 -9.11 -9.62
CA GLN A 37 20.83 -8.89 -11.00
C GLN A 37 20.41 -10.00 -11.99
N HIS A 38 19.34 -10.75 -11.67
CA HIS A 38 18.65 -11.64 -12.62
C HIS A 38 17.14 -11.43 -12.53
N GLY A 39 16.62 -10.57 -13.42
CA GLY A 39 15.20 -10.28 -13.59
C GLY A 39 14.98 -8.85 -14.11
N GLY A 40 14.66 -8.72 -15.39
CA GLY A 40 14.67 -7.45 -16.13
C GLY A 40 13.62 -6.41 -15.74
N ALA A 41 13.78 -5.24 -16.35
CA ALA A 41 13.02 -4.00 -16.23
C ALA A 41 11.50 -4.18 -16.04
N GLY A 42 10.99 -3.68 -14.92
CA GLY A 42 9.55 -3.51 -14.70
C GLY A 42 9.17 -3.20 -13.26
N GLY A 43 9.07 -1.90 -12.92
CA GLY A 43 8.30 -1.40 -11.78
C GLY A 43 8.74 -1.80 -10.37
N ALA A 44 8.33 -1.00 -9.37
CA ALA A 44 8.52 -1.31 -7.95
C ALA A 44 7.77 -2.58 -7.47
N THR A 45 7.03 -3.25 -8.35
CA THR A 45 6.14 -4.38 -8.08
C THR A 45 6.84 -5.74 -8.02
N GLY A 46 8.10 -5.87 -8.46
CA GLY A 46 8.80 -7.17 -8.55
C GLY A 46 9.52 -7.64 -7.27
N ALA A 47 9.96 -6.73 -6.40
CA ALA A 47 10.81 -7.09 -5.25
C ALA A 47 10.06 -7.79 -4.10
N ASN A 48 8.74 -7.66 -4.07
CA ASN A 48 7.86 -8.18 -3.03
C ASN A 48 6.94 -9.32 -3.52
N ALA A 49 7.29 -9.99 -4.63
CA ALA A 49 6.46 -11.04 -5.22
C ALA A 49 6.67 -12.44 -4.60
N GLN A 50 7.71 -12.65 -3.79
CA GLN A 50 8.16 -13.99 -3.42
C GLN A 50 7.44 -14.58 -2.20
N ARG A 51 6.43 -15.45 -2.41
CA ARG A 51 5.77 -16.22 -1.33
C ARG A 51 6.82 -16.89 -0.44
N GLY A 52 6.84 -16.55 0.84
CA GLY A 52 7.74 -17.17 1.80
C GLY A 52 7.34 -18.63 2.01
N THR A 53 8.32 -19.51 2.11
CA THR A 53 8.11 -20.90 2.52
C THR A 53 8.74 -21.10 3.90
N ALA A 54 8.45 -22.24 4.55
CA ALA A 54 9.09 -22.59 5.81
C ALA A 54 10.64 -22.67 5.69
N THR A 55 11.15 -22.97 4.50
CA THR A 55 12.59 -23.14 4.21
C THR A 55 13.25 -21.86 3.68
N GLU A 56 12.50 -21.00 2.99
CA GLU A 56 12.97 -19.73 2.42
C GLU A 56 12.10 -18.56 2.92
N PRO A 57 12.60 -17.73 3.86
CA PRO A 57 11.81 -16.66 4.44
C PRO A 57 11.46 -15.61 3.39
N ALA A 58 10.18 -15.21 3.34
CA ALA A 58 9.75 -14.09 2.49
C ALA A 58 10.53 -12.83 2.86
N ARG A 59 10.84 -11.99 1.88
CA ARG A 59 11.49 -10.70 2.13
C ARG A 59 10.60 -9.55 1.71
N VAL A 60 10.50 -8.56 2.59
CA VAL A 60 9.93 -7.25 2.34
C VAL A 60 11.05 -6.22 2.38
N ALA A 61 11.34 -5.62 1.24
CA ALA A 61 12.45 -4.69 1.09
C ALA A 61 11.95 -3.28 0.75
N PHE A 62 12.45 -2.29 1.49
CA PHE A 62 12.20 -0.88 1.24
C PHE A 62 13.45 -0.18 0.67
N LYS A 63 13.26 0.90 -0.09
CA LYS A 63 14.34 1.73 -0.63
C LYS A 63 14.62 2.93 0.28
N SER A 64 14.70 2.73 1.60
CA SER A 64 14.93 3.80 2.58
C SER A 64 16.20 3.55 3.40
N LYS A 65 17.09 4.54 3.47
CA LYS A 65 18.37 4.47 4.19
C LYS A 65 18.22 4.34 5.70
N VAL A 66 17.11 4.83 6.27
CA VAL A 66 16.82 4.68 7.71
C VAL A 66 16.28 3.29 8.07
N VAL A 67 16.00 2.46 7.05
CA VAL A 67 15.70 1.04 7.23
C VAL A 67 17.00 0.23 7.12
N SER A 68 17.16 -0.73 8.03
CA SER A 68 18.33 -1.61 8.11
C SER A 68 18.19 -2.78 7.12
N ARG A 69 19.29 -3.43 6.74
CA ARG A 69 19.26 -4.56 5.78
C ARG A 69 18.44 -5.75 6.31
N GLY A 70 18.62 -6.10 7.58
CA GLY A 70 17.66 -6.88 8.36
C GLY A 70 17.21 -5.97 9.50
N HIS A 71 15.99 -5.44 9.40
CA HIS A 71 15.50 -4.43 10.33
C HIS A 71 14.54 -5.05 11.34
N ALA A 72 13.62 -5.87 10.86
CA ALA A 72 12.67 -6.58 11.68
C ALA A 72 12.32 -7.93 11.05
N GLU A 73 11.75 -8.81 11.86
CA GLU A 73 11.14 -10.05 11.40
C GLU A 73 9.71 -10.13 11.89
N VAL A 74 8.82 -10.56 11.00
CA VAL A 74 7.42 -10.85 11.28
C VAL A 74 7.19 -12.34 11.08
N TRP A 75 6.48 -12.99 11.98
CA TRP A 75 6.16 -14.41 11.84
C TRP A 75 4.79 -14.71 12.45
N VAL A 76 4.31 -15.92 12.17
CA VAL A 76 3.07 -16.47 12.73
C VAL A 76 3.39 -17.71 13.57
N ASP A 77 2.79 -17.83 14.75
CA ASP A 77 2.89 -19.02 15.59
C ASP A 77 1.92 -20.14 15.13
N ASP A 78 1.94 -21.28 15.83
CA ASP A 78 1.05 -22.42 15.60
C ASP A 78 -0.43 -22.09 15.88
N ALA A 79 -0.69 -21.16 16.79
CA ALA A 79 -2.02 -20.66 17.12
C ALA A 79 -2.54 -19.60 16.13
N GLY A 80 -1.78 -19.26 15.08
CA GLY A 80 -2.17 -18.26 14.08
C GLY A 80 -2.03 -16.81 14.53
N LYS A 81 -1.30 -16.56 15.63
CA LYS A 81 -1.00 -15.21 16.13
C LYS A 81 0.25 -14.67 15.47
N PHE A 82 0.19 -13.41 15.08
CA PHE A 82 1.29 -12.72 14.42
C PHE A 82 2.17 -12.01 15.44
N PHE A 83 3.47 -12.01 15.19
CA PHE A 83 4.45 -11.34 16.02
C PHE A 83 5.45 -10.57 15.18
N ILE A 84 6.03 -9.54 15.78
CA ILE A 84 7.17 -8.80 15.24
C ILE A 84 8.31 -8.74 16.25
N ARG A 85 9.54 -8.75 15.74
CA ARG A 85 10.74 -8.41 16.51
C ARG A 85 11.63 -7.47 15.72
N ASP A 86 12.21 -6.51 16.42
CA ASP A 86 13.33 -5.71 15.92
C ASP A 86 14.61 -6.54 15.96
N THR A 87 15.36 -6.60 14.85
CA THR A 87 16.57 -7.40 14.74
C THR A 87 17.84 -6.55 14.84
N LYS A 88 17.95 -5.75 15.91
CA LYS A 88 19.08 -4.84 16.17
C LYS A 88 19.14 -3.70 15.15
N SER A 89 18.00 -3.09 14.87
CA SER A 89 17.93 -1.97 13.95
C SER A 89 18.61 -0.73 14.52
N SER A 90 19.27 0.04 13.66
CA SER A 90 20.00 1.25 14.08
C SER A 90 19.05 2.42 14.37
N SER A 91 18.03 2.61 13.55
CA SER A 91 17.06 3.71 13.66
C SER A 91 15.80 3.33 14.46
N GLY A 92 15.67 2.07 14.88
CA GLY A 92 14.54 1.57 15.69
C GLY A 92 13.33 1.11 14.88
N THR A 93 12.64 0.10 15.41
CA THR A 93 11.28 -0.29 15.03
C THR A 93 10.28 0.19 16.08
N PHE A 94 9.12 0.66 15.63
CA PHE A 94 8.05 1.14 16.50
C PHE A 94 6.72 0.49 16.13
N LEU A 95 5.94 0.14 17.14
CA LEU A 95 4.59 -0.38 17.03
C LEU A 95 3.65 0.56 17.79
N ASN A 96 2.67 1.14 17.10
CA ASN A 96 1.73 2.12 17.64
C ASN A 96 2.44 3.25 18.40
N HIS A 97 3.47 3.84 17.77
CA HIS A 97 4.34 4.88 18.33
C HIS A 97 5.24 4.46 19.49
N ILE A 98 5.16 3.21 19.97
CA ILE A 98 6.01 2.67 21.03
C ILE A 98 7.20 1.96 20.41
N ARG A 99 8.40 2.35 20.82
CA ARG A 99 9.63 1.72 20.35
C ARG A 99 9.80 0.32 20.94
N LEU A 100 10.17 -0.66 20.11
CA LEU A 100 10.28 -2.06 20.55
C LEU A 100 11.54 -2.36 21.39
N SER A 101 12.67 -1.71 21.06
CA SER A 101 13.96 -1.89 21.73
C SER A 101 14.86 -0.66 21.61
N SER A 102 15.93 -0.63 22.41
CA SER A 102 17.04 0.33 22.27
C SER A 102 17.76 0.18 20.92
N PRO A 103 18.49 1.21 20.43
CA PRO A 103 19.15 1.14 19.13
C PRO A 103 20.19 0.03 19.11
N ASN A 104 20.26 -0.72 18.01
CA ASN A 104 21.16 -1.86 17.81
C ASN A 104 20.97 -3.00 18.84
N VAL A 105 19.81 -3.07 19.49
CA VAL A 105 19.44 -4.12 20.44
C VAL A 105 18.25 -4.90 19.88
N GLU A 106 18.31 -6.22 19.94
CA GLU A 106 17.21 -7.09 19.52
C GLU A 106 16.04 -6.93 20.49
N SER A 107 14.83 -6.79 19.98
CA SER A 107 13.65 -6.74 20.84
C SER A 107 13.17 -8.14 21.19
N ARG A 108 12.44 -8.26 22.31
CA ARG A 108 11.56 -9.42 22.50
C ARG A 108 10.48 -9.47 21.38
N PRO A 109 9.82 -10.61 21.18
CA PRO A 109 8.60 -10.67 20.36
C PRO A 109 7.49 -9.76 20.89
N PHE A 110 6.84 -9.03 19.99
CA PHE A 110 5.63 -8.26 20.25
C PHE A 110 4.49 -8.79 19.40
N ALA A 111 3.33 -9.03 20.01
CA ALA A 111 2.16 -9.46 19.26
C ALA A 111 1.64 -8.35 18.35
N LEU A 112 1.36 -8.69 17.10
CA LEU A 112 0.72 -7.82 16.12
C LEU A 112 -0.78 -8.09 16.05
N LYS A 113 -1.55 -7.03 15.85
CA LYS A 113 -3.01 -7.05 15.70
C LYS A 113 -3.44 -6.37 14.40
N ASP A 114 -4.64 -6.71 13.93
CA ASP A 114 -5.23 -6.01 12.77
C ASP A 114 -5.37 -4.51 13.06
N GLY A 115 -4.90 -3.71 12.12
CA GLY A 115 -4.95 -2.25 12.20
C GLY A 115 -3.78 -1.60 12.93
N ASP A 116 -2.83 -2.36 13.48
CA ASP A 116 -1.64 -1.83 14.12
C ASP A 116 -0.79 -0.99 13.14
N VAL A 117 -0.17 0.08 13.65
CA VAL A 117 0.72 0.94 12.88
C VAL A 117 2.17 0.57 13.18
N LEU A 118 2.88 0.12 12.15
CA LEU A 118 4.32 -0.14 12.20
C LEU A 118 5.09 1.02 11.59
N GLN A 119 6.17 1.42 12.27
CA GLN A 119 7.13 2.38 11.77
C GLN A 119 8.54 1.80 11.82
N LEU A 120 9.26 1.89 10.71
CA LEU A 120 10.65 1.49 10.57
C LEU A 120 11.51 2.73 10.44
N GLY A 121 12.46 2.87 11.35
CA GLY A 121 13.36 4.01 11.45
C GLY A 121 12.68 5.30 11.91
N VAL A 122 13.50 6.35 11.96
CA VAL A 122 13.11 7.72 12.27
C VAL A 122 13.64 8.62 11.16
N ASP A 123 13.00 9.77 10.95
CA ASP A 123 13.46 10.74 9.98
C ASP A 123 14.84 11.26 10.38
N TYR A 124 15.76 11.30 9.42
CA TYR A 124 17.08 11.90 9.65
C TYR A 124 16.95 13.43 9.63
N GLN A 125 17.57 14.13 10.59
CA GLN A 125 17.48 15.60 10.68
C GLN A 125 17.99 16.25 9.37
N GLY A 126 17.12 17.01 8.70
CA GLY A 126 17.41 17.64 7.40
C GLY A 126 17.11 16.77 6.18
N GLY A 127 16.56 15.57 6.35
CA GLY A 127 16.16 14.69 5.24
C GLY A 127 14.89 15.18 4.55
N THR A 128 15.03 15.93 3.45
CA THR A 128 13.92 16.23 2.55
C THR A 128 13.66 15.09 1.56
N GLU A 129 14.67 14.29 1.25
CA GLU A 129 14.53 13.16 0.32
C GLU A 129 13.81 11.99 0.97
N GLU A 130 12.98 11.32 0.17
CA GLU A 130 12.17 10.18 0.62
C GLU A 130 13.02 9.05 1.23
N ILE A 131 14.24 8.83 0.73
CA ILE A 131 15.14 7.78 1.21
C ILE A 131 15.64 8.01 2.65
N TYR A 132 15.51 9.21 3.23
CA TYR A 132 15.93 9.50 4.61
C TYR A 132 14.76 9.63 5.57
N ARG A 133 13.54 9.33 5.11
CA ARG A 133 12.33 9.33 5.93
C ARG A 133 11.97 7.93 6.40
N CYS A 134 11.32 7.86 7.56
CA CYS A 134 10.80 6.62 8.12
C CYS A 134 9.77 5.97 7.19
N VAL A 135 9.68 4.65 7.28
CA VAL A 135 8.62 3.90 6.60
C VAL A 135 7.52 3.64 7.60
N LYS A 136 6.34 4.20 7.37
CA LYS A 136 5.14 3.94 8.18
C LYS A 136 4.16 3.10 7.37
N MET A 137 3.56 2.11 8.01
CA MET A 137 2.59 1.21 7.39
C MET A 137 1.54 0.78 8.41
N ARG A 138 0.33 0.54 7.93
CA ARG A 138 -0.72 -0.13 8.70
C ARG A 138 -0.67 -1.61 8.38
N VAL A 139 -0.68 -2.45 9.40
CA VAL A 139 -0.72 -3.89 9.26
C VAL A 139 -2.18 -4.33 9.20
N GLU A 140 -2.53 -5.08 8.15
CA GLU A 140 -3.84 -5.69 8.00
C GLU A 140 -3.68 -7.21 8.07
N LEU A 141 -4.38 -7.84 9.02
CA LEU A 141 -4.27 -9.27 9.28
C LEU A 141 -5.62 -9.93 9.03
N ASN A 142 -5.63 -11.01 8.25
CA ASN A 142 -6.80 -11.87 8.06
C ASN A 142 -8.07 -11.13 7.56
N ARG A 143 -7.92 -10.01 6.83
CA ARG A 143 -9.05 -9.24 6.27
C ARG A 143 -9.72 -9.85 5.03
N GLY A 144 -9.41 -11.10 4.69
CA GLY A 144 -10.01 -11.80 3.54
C GLY A 144 -11.55 -11.83 3.59
N TRP A 145 -12.16 -11.91 4.78
CA TRP A 145 -13.62 -11.88 4.96
C TRP A 145 -14.25 -10.49 4.75
N GLN A 146 -13.49 -9.41 4.95
CA GLN A 146 -13.96 -8.03 4.73
C GLN A 146 -13.85 -7.60 3.26
N ARG A 147 -13.17 -8.38 2.40
CA ARG A 147 -13.20 -8.17 0.95
C ARG A 147 -14.52 -8.63 0.32
N GLY A 148 -15.43 -9.23 1.10
CA GLY A 148 -16.79 -9.51 0.66
C GLY A 148 -17.56 -8.22 0.37
N ALA A 149 -18.43 -8.25 -0.64
CA ALA A 149 -19.28 -7.13 -1.00
C ALA A 149 -20.11 -6.63 0.22
N ASN A 150 -19.92 -5.37 0.62
CA ASN A 150 -20.75 -4.71 1.65
C ASN A 150 -22.22 -4.65 1.21
N SER A 151 -23.18 -4.36 2.09
CA SER A 151 -24.62 -4.34 1.80
C SER A 151 -25.01 -3.47 0.59
N PHE A 152 -24.28 -2.38 0.34
CA PHE A 152 -24.41 -1.53 -0.85
C PHE A 152 -23.96 -2.23 -2.15
N ASN A 153 -22.93 -3.07 -2.06
CA ASN A 153 -22.43 -3.94 -3.13
C ASN A 153 -23.16 -5.30 -3.18
N ALA A 154 -23.88 -5.70 -2.12
CA ALA A 154 -24.56 -6.99 -2.01
C ALA A 154 -25.88 -7.00 -2.77
N THR A 155 -26.60 -5.88 -2.83
CA THR A 155 -27.76 -5.69 -3.72
C THR A 155 -27.36 -5.83 -5.20
N SER A 156 -26.14 -5.44 -5.56
CA SER A 156 -25.56 -5.62 -6.89
C SER A 156 -24.92 -7.01 -7.11
N ALA A 157 -24.44 -7.68 -6.05
CA ALA A 157 -23.95 -9.06 -6.11
C ALA A 157 -25.10 -10.10 -6.25
N ALA A 158 -26.25 -9.86 -5.63
CA ALA A 158 -27.46 -10.67 -5.88
C ALA A 158 -27.99 -10.46 -7.32
N ALA A 159 -27.80 -9.26 -7.87
CA ALA A 159 -28.05 -8.98 -9.28
C ALA A 159 -26.99 -9.62 -10.20
N GLU A 160 -25.79 -9.98 -9.71
CA GLU A 160 -24.68 -10.56 -10.47
C GLU A 160 -25.01 -11.95 -11.03
N ALA A 161 -25.80 -12.76 -10.31
CA ALA A 161 -26.33 -14.02 -10.84
C ALA A 161 -27.31 -13.81 -12.01
N ALA A 162 -27.93 -12.62 -12.12
CA ALA A 162 -28.80 -12.23 -13.22
C ALA A 162 -28.11 -11.32 -14.26
N ALA A 163 -26.98 -10.68 -13.92
CA ALA A 163 -26.33 -9.60 -14.67
C ALA A 163 -24.93 -9.96 -15.20
N ALA A 164 -24.54 -11.23 -15.21
CA ALA A 164 -23.42 -11.72 -16.04
C ALA A 164 -23.56 -11.37 -17.53
N ALA A 165 -24.70 -10.80 -17.96
CA ALA A 165 -24.97 -10.26 -19.29
C ALA A 165 -24.90 -8.72 -19.40
N ALA A 166 -24.67 -7.94 -18.34
CA ALA A 166 -24.74 -6.47 -18.38
C ALA A 166 -23.42 -5.81 -17.96
N SER A 167 -22.49 -5.68 -18.91
CA SER A 167 -21.43 -4.67 -18.86
C SER A 167 -22.08 -3.28 -18.69
N ILE A 168 -21.80 -2.57 -17.59
CA ILE A 168 -22.40 -1.25 -17.35
C ILE A 168 -21.80 -0.22 -18.33
N THR A 169 -20.47 -0.23 -18.52
CA THR A 169 -19.71 0.59 -19.49
C THR A 169 -18.27 0.07 -19.58
N ASP A 170 -17.62 0.15 -20.75
CA ASP A 170 -16.18 -0.12 -20.86
C ASP A 170 -15.33 1.06 -20.35
N CYS A 171 -14.20 0.77 -19.71
CA CYS A 171 -13.24 1.79 -19.36
C CYS A 171 -12.64 2.38 -20.64
N CYS A 172 -12.79 3.69 -20.82
CA CYS A 172 -12.41 4.32 -22.09
C CYS A 172 -10.91 4.50 -22.32
N ILE A 173 -10.08 4.10 -21.36
CA ILE A 173 -8.61 4.14 -21.48
C ILE A 173 -8.08 2.75 -21.85
N CYS A 174 -8.53 1.70 -21.15
CA CYS A 174 -8.00 0.35 -21.34
C CYS A 174 -8.94 -0.57 -22.14
N LEU A 175 -10.15 -0.12 -22.45
CA LEU A 175 -11.19 -0.83 -23.20
C LEU A 175 -11.64 -2.15 -22.56
N TYR A 176 -11.32 -2.35 -21.27
CA TYR A 176 -11.82 -3.48 -20.50
C TYR A 176 -13.11 -3.10 -19.75
N PRO A 177 -14.03 -4.04 -19.57
CA PRO A 177 -15.26 -3.82 -18.82
C PRO A 177 -15.00 -3.31 -17.41
N VAL A 178 -15.83 -2.37 -16.98
CA VAL A 178 -15.92 -1.98 -15.57
C VAL A 178 -16.81 -2.99 -14.83
N THR A 179 -16.29 -3.57 -13.76
CA THR A 179 -16.98 -4.58 -12.94
C THR A 179 -17.23 -4.08 -11.51
N VAL A 180 -18.09 -4.79 -10.77
CA VAL A 180 -18.39 -4.48 -9.36
C VAL A 180 -17.14 -4.55 -8.47
N CYS A 181 -17.15 -3.80 -7.38
CA CYS A 181 -16.03 -3.72 -6.43
C CYS A 181 -14.70 -3.19 -7.02
N GLN A 182 -14.72 -2.58 -8.21
CA GLN A 182 -13.58 -1.83 -8.75
C GLN A 182 -13.69 -0.35 -8.40
N ALA A 183 -12.57 0.30 -8.08
CA ALA A 183 -12.52 1.74 -7.93
C ALA A 183 -12.65 2.42 -9.30
N LEU A 184 -13.61 3.33 -9.42
CA LEU A 184 -13.92 4.05 -10.65
C LEU A 184 -13.69 5.54 -10.47
N PHE A 185 -13.42 6.20 -11.58
CA PHE A 185 -13.49 7.64 -11.70
C PHE A 185 -14.53 7.98 -12.75
N ILE A 186 -15.54 8.75 -12.35
CA ILE A 186 -16.57 9.28 -13.23
C ILE A 186 -16.27 10.77 -13.39
N ALA A 187 -15.87 11.17 -14.60
CA ALA A 187 -15.59 12.56 -14.90
C ALA A 187 -16.88 13.41 -14.86
N PRO A 188 -16.82 14.73 -14.64
CA PRO A 188 -17.99 15.63 -14.75
C PRO A 188 -18.69 15.57 -16.12
N CYS A 189 -17.97 15.17 -17.17
CA CYS A 189 -18.52 14.89 -18.50
C CYS A 189 -19.16 13.48 -18.63
N SER A 190 -19.40 12.79 -17.51
CA SER A 190 -19.99 11.44 -17.40
C SER A 190 -19.17 10.29 -18.00
N HIS A 191 -17.94 10.52 -18.44
CA HIS A 191 -17.06 9.44 -18.90
C HIS A 191 -16.49 8.63 -17.74
N VAL A 192 -16.58 7.30 -17.86
CA VAL A 192 -16.20 6.34 -16.83
C VAL A 192 -14.85 5.70 -17.15
N THR A 193 -13.99 5.62 -16.13
CA THR A 193 -12.68 4.95 -16.22
C THR A 193 -12.42 4.15 -14.94
N HIS A 194 -11.59 3.12 -15.03
CA HIS A 194 -10.97 2.57 -13.81
C HIS A 194 -10.11 3.66 -13.18
N PHE A 195 -10.19 3.81 -11.86
CA PHE A 195 -9.38 4.79 -11.13
C PHE A 195 -7.88 4.59 -11.43
N LYS A 196 -7.41 3.34 -11.47
CA LYS A 196 -6.02 2.98 -11.84
C LYS A 196 -5.61 3.53 -13.21
N CYS A 197 -6.51 3.54 -14.20
CA CYS A 197 -6.20 3.96 -15.56
C CYS A 197 -6.09 5.48 -15.68
N ILE A 198 -6.93 6.23 -14.97
CA ILE A 198 -6.92 7.70 -15.01
C ILE A 198 -5.97 8.32 -13.98
N ARG A 199 -5.56 7.58 -12.94
CA ARG A 199 -4.76 8.08 -11.80
C ARG A 199 -3.59 8.99 -12.21
N PRO A 200 -2.70 8.61 -13.16
CA PRO A 200 -1.59 9.48 -13.52
C PRO A 200 -2.01 10.85 -14.07
N LEU A 201 -3.12 10.89 -14.82
CA LEU A 201 -3.63 12.13 -15.42
C LEU A 201 -4.28 13.04 -14.37
N VAL A 202 -4.95 12.45 -13.38
CA VAL A 202 -5.53 13.19 -12.25
C VAL A 202 -4.42 13.73 -11.35
N GLU A 203 -3.46 12.89 -10.96
CA GLU A 203 -2.37 13.28 -10.04
C GLU A 203 -1.44 14.34 -10.66
N GLN A 204 -1.14 14.27 -11.95
CA GLN A 204 -0.24 15.23 -12.60
C GLN A 204 -0.82 16.63 -12.76
N ASN A 205 -2.13 16.75 -12.95
CA ASN A 205 -2.78 18.01 -13.32
C ASN A 205 -3.63 18.61 -12.21
N TYR A 206 -3.75 17.93 -11.07
CA TYR A 206 -4.56 18.35 -9.93
C TYR A 206 -4.28 19.82 -9.51
N PRO A 207 -5.31 20.64 -9.27
CA PRO A 207 -6.74 20.30 -9.24
C PRO A 207 -7.43 20.33 -10.61
N GLY A 208 -6.71 20.70 -11.67
CA GLY A 208 -7.21 20.68 -13.04
C GLY A 208 -7.33 19.27 -13.61
N PHE A 209 -8.42 19.01 -14.30
CA PHE A 209 -8.65 17.74 -14.98
C PHE A 209 -9.12 18.01 -16.40
N SER A 210 -8.46 17.41 -17.40
CA SER A 210 -8.95 17.38 -18.77
C SER A 210 -9.29 15.93 -19.14
N CYS A 211 -10.54 15.71 -19.55
CA CYS A 211 -10.98 14.38 -19.95
C CYS A 211 -10.20 13.90 -21.19
N PRO A 212 -9.55 12.71 -21.16
CA PRO A 212 -8.79 12.21 -22.30
C PRO A 212 -9.67 11.89 -23.52
N LEU A 213 -10.98 11.72 -23.33
CA LEU A 213 -11.93 11.46 -24.41
C LEU A 213 -12.47 12.75 -25.04
N CYS A 214 -13.19 13.56 -24.27
CA CYS A 214 -13.91 14.72 -24.79
C CYS A 214 -13.19 16.04 -24.54
N ARG A 215 -12.04 16.03 -23.86
CA ARG A 215 -11.22 17.21 -23.54
C ARG A 215 -11.90 18.25 -22.66
N THR A 216 -13.10 17.97 -22.14
CA THR A 216 -13.77 18.81 -21.14
C THR A 216 -12.83 19.00 -19.97
N TYR A 217 -12.59 20.26 -19.64
CA TYR A 217 -11.81 20.65 -18.49
C TYR A 217 -12.74 20.83 -17.28
N ALA A 218 -12.29 20.39 -16.11
CA ALA A 218 -12.95 20.60 -14.84
C ALA A 218 -11.92 20.92 -13.75
N ASN A 219 -12.29 21.78 -12.81
CA ASN A 219 -11.58 21.93 -11.55
C ASN A 219 -12.17 20.93 -10.55
N LEU A 220 -11.39 19.96 -10.09
CA LEU A 220 -11.83 18.92 -9.16
C LEU A 220 -11.98 19.41 -7.72
N GLU A 221 -11.49 20.60 -7.40
CA GLU A 221 -11.70 21.27 -6.10
C GLU A 221 -12.74 22.40 -6.16
N ALA A 222 -13.47 22.53 -7.26
CA ALA A 222 -14.55 23.52 -7.32
C ALA A 222 -15.59 23.22 -6.23
N ASP A 223 -16.08 24.28 -5.57
CA ASP A 223 -17.13 24.16 -4.56
C ASP A 223 -18.36 23.45 -5.16
N VAL A 224 -18.90 22.51 -4.39
CA VAL A 224 -20.05 21.68 -4.81
C VAL A 224 -21.37 22.35 -4.43
N GLU A 225 -21.31 23.43 -3.65
CA GLU A 225 -22.48 24.24 -3.32
C GLU A 225 -22.89 25.07 -4.54
N ILE A 226 -24.17 24.98 -4.88
CA ILE A 226 -24.79 25.69 -6.00
C ILE A 226 -25.60 26.83 -5.35
N ASP A 227 -25.24 28.09 -5.61
CA ASP A 227 -26.09 29.24 -5.28
C ASP A 227 -27.40 29.23 -6.12
#